data_AF-A0A372NQI1-F1
#
_entry.id   AF-A0A372NQI1-F1
#
_cell.length_a   1.000
_cell.length_b   1.000
_cell.length_c   1.000
_cell.angle_alpha   90.00
_cell.angle_beta   90.00
_cell.angle_gamma   90.00
#
_symmetry.space_group_name_H-M   'P 1'
#
loop_
_entity.id
_entity.type
_entity.pdbx_description
1 polymer ?
#
loop_
_entity_poly.entity_id
_entity_poly.type
_entity_poly.pdbx_seq_one_letter_code
_entity_poly.pdbx_strand_id
1 'polypeptide(L)'
;MVKIKEGYVMSAKEKAEYERVNALPRKKEGFAAYYFKPQTKYPPRIYVFMHSEIWCDRNRRPMGLFYAFPFLTRPMNREKIEYHHFNTRLCYHQYEDWDKLLFAERQEADQLDLENPGTGSSFLEKLNSFRTKYRLNANKVLKSLTDEELLIRSLFDNGHQMDAAQISRMLCEDHKGPKRLPVIIMLRQLYKNAGLPPEQRTVITEELLSRKVKVSIDRTRRNLVRRVYHGNKLFALEEIRESYPGYTEIQLLADLRIPKSKNRKIKKQPYTDLRRCQLQKLAAKIARGGLDAKEYHTICCRIVMLQQAHDCRVPIPLTVTLDKMTEIYSFSWKTRESVVKSFVNLANTGGMTHDILKARHQEMVSSNYSY
;
A
#
# COMPACT_ATOMS: atom_id res chain seq x y z
N MET A 1 55.51 16.10 5.32
CA MET A 1 55.82 14.68 5.59
C MET A 1 55.08 14.25 6.85
N VAL A 2 54.00 13.48 6.72
CA VAL A 2 53.28 12.94 7.89
C VAL A 2 54.14 11.82 8.46
N LYS A 3 54.74 12.02 9.63
CA LYS A 3 55.42 10.95 10.38
C LYS A 3 54.34 9.96 10.82
N ILE A 4 54.27 8.82 10.15
CA ILE A 4 53.43 7.70 10.55
C ILE A 4 53.89 7.28 11.96
N LYS A 5 52.95 7.19 12.92
CA LYS A 5 53.24 6.72 14.28
C LYS A 5 54.05 5.42 14.21
N GLU A 6 55.18 5.38 14.92
CA GLU A 6 56.01 4.19 15.07
C GLU A 6 55.12 3.02 15.51
N GLY A 7 54.96 2.03 14.64
CA GLY A 7 54.18 0.81 14.90
C GLY A 7 53.02 0.51 13.93
N TYR A 8 52.63 1.40 13.02
CA TYR A 8 51.60 1.04 12.01
C TYR A 8 52.19 0.20 10.87
N VAL A 9 51.79 -1.08 10.79
CA VAL A 9 52.12 -1.97 9.67
C VAL A 9 50.98 -1.91 8.66
N MET A 10 51.24 -1.34 7.48
CA MET A 10 50.27 -1.32 6.37
C MET A 10 49.96 -2.74 5.90
N SER A 11 48.68 -3.04 5.65
CA SER A 11 48.29 -4.27 4.95
C SER A 11 48.82 -4.28 3.50
N ALA A 12 48.95 -5.45 2.88
CA ALA A 12 49.43 -5.57 1.50
C ALA A 12 48.59 -4.74 0.50
N LYS A 13 47.28 -4.64 0.75
CA LYS A 13 46.35 -3.82 -0.05
C LYS A 13 46.56 -2.32 0.16
N GLU A 14 46.77 -1.89 1.39
CA GLU A 14 47.07 -0.48 1.70
C GLU A 14 48.42 -0.06 1.15
N LYS A 15 49.42 -0.95 1.22
CA LYS A 15 50.75 -0.72 0.64
C LYS A 15 50.66 -0.56 -0.88
N ALA A 16 49.95 -1.44 -1.57
CA ALA A 16 49.75 -1.35 -3.02
C ALA A 16 49.03 -0.06 -3.43
N GLU A 17 48.00 0.35 -2.67
CA GLU A 17 47.29 1.61 -2.95
C GLU A 17 48.14 2.85 -2.63
N TYR A 18 48.93 2.81 -1.55
CA TYR A 18 49.89 3.86 -1.22
C TYR A 18 50.94 4.02 -2.31
N GLU A 19 51.54 2.91 -2.77
CA GLU A 19 52.54 2.90 -3.84
C GLU A 19 51.95 3.43 -5.15
N ARG A 20 50.73 3.01 -5.50
CA ARG A 20 49.99 3.51 -6.67
C ARG A 20 49.79 5.02 -6.61
N VAL A 21 49.30 5.54 -5.49
CA VAL A 21 49.01 6.97 -5.32
C VAL A 21 50.31 7.79 -5.25
N ASN A 22 51.36 7.26 -4.61
CA ASN A 22 52.64 7.94 -4.49
C ASN A 22 53.40 8.02 -5.82
N ALA A 23 53.18 7.08 -6.74
CA ALA A 23 53.75 7.10 -8.08
C ALA A 23 53.12 8.15 -9.01
N LEU A 24 51.96 8.73 -8.64
CA LEU A 24 51.32 9.75 -9.45
C LEU A 24 52.08 11.08 -9.38
N PRO A 25 52.27 11.79 -10.52
CA PRO A 25 52.96 13.07 -10.54
C PRO A 25 52.17 14.12 -9.77
N ARG A 26 52.85 14.77 -8.80
CA ARG A 26 52.28 15.82 -7.97
C ARG A 26 52.01 17.09 -8.77
N LYS A 27 50.75 17.49 -8.92
CA LYS A 27 50.41 18.74 -9.60
C LYS A 27 50.72 19.95 -8.72
N LYS A 28 51.39 20.94 -9.30
CA LYS A 28 51.68 22.24 -8.64
C LYS A 28 50.60 23.28 -8.90
N GLU A 29 49.80 23.08 -9.95
CA GLU A 29 48.76 24.00 -10.40
C GLU A 29 47.46 23.23 -10.66
N GLY A 30 46.34 23.88 -10.39
CA GLY A 30 45.01 23.33 -10.53
C GLY A 30 43.94 24.41 -10.47
N PHE A 31 42.68 24.01 -10.58
CA PHE A 31 41.56 24.93 -10.54
C PHE A 31 40.39 24.38 -9.72
N ALA A 32 39.66 25.29 -9.08
CA ALA A 32 38.35 25.04 -8.52
C ALA A 32 37.31 25.52 -9.54
N ALA A 33 36.37 24.66 -9.92
CA ALA A 33 35.29 24.96 -10.85
C ALA A 33 33.94 25.00 -10.13
N TYR A 34 33.16 26.04 -10.41
CA TYR A 34 31.87 26.29 -9.78
C TYR A 34 30.77 26.01 -10.78
N TYR A 35 29.87 25.11 -10.39
CA TYR A 35 28.74 24.70 -11.20
C TYR A 35 27.46 25.08 -10.49
N PHE A 36 26.57 25.77 -11.19
CA PHE A 36 25.22 26.01 -10.69
C PHE A 36 24.31 24.90 -11.18
N LYS A 37 23.60 24.29 -10.24
CA LYS A 37 22.54 23.34 -10.54
C LYS A 37 21.19 24.00 -10.21
N PRO A 38 20.34 24.26 -11.23
CA PRO A 38 19.02 24.81 -10.99
C PRO A 38 18.15 23.83 -10.21
N GLN A 39 17.07 24.36 -9.64
CA GLN A 39 16.10 23.56 -8.90
C GLN A 39 15.52 22.46 -9.81
N THR A 40 15.48 21.25 -9.28
CA THR A 40 14.83 20.10 -9.91
C THR A 40 13.93 19.44 -8.85
N LYS A 41 14.08 18.14 -8.60
CA LYS A 41 13.53 17.49 -7.40
C LYS A 41 14.19 17.99 -6.10
N TYR A 42 15.42 18.49 -6.20
CA TYR A 42 16.20 19.00 -5.06
C TYR A 42 16.38 20.52 -5.18
N PRO A 43 16.62 21.23 -4.05
CA PRO A 43 16.91 22.66 -4.04
C PRO A 43 18.04 23.05 -4.99
N PRO A 44 18.07 24.30 -5.49
CA PRO A 44 19.20 24.78 -6.28
C PRO A 44 20.48 24.77 -5.42
N ARG A 45 21.60 24.40 -6.03
CA ARG A 45 22.89 24.22 -5.35
C ARG A 45 24.03 24.70 -6.21
N ILE A 46 25.08 25.21 -5.56
CA ILE A 46 26.38 25.42 -6.18
C ILE A 46 27.29 24.27 -5.78
N TYR A 47 27.85 23.62 -6.79
CA TYR A 47 28.84 22.56 -6.64
C TYR A 47 30.21 23.16 -6.90
N VAL A 48 31.12 23.02 -5.93
CA VAL A 48 32.50 23.48 -6.05
C VAL A 48 33.39 22.26 -6.19
N PHE A 49 33.93 22.13 -7.39
CA PHE A 49 34.71 21.00 -7.85
C PHE A 49 36.18 21.34 -7.81
N MET A 50 36.96 20.58 -7.07
CA MET A 50 38.38 20.87 -6.88
C MET A 50 39.22 19.92 -7.72
N HIS A 51 40.17 20.48 -8.46
CA HIS A 51 41.15 19.68 -9.19
C HIS A 51 41.84 18.71 -8.23
N SER A 52 41.86 17.42 -8.58
CA SER A 52 42.65 16.41 -7.88
C SER A 52 43.25 15.40 -8.86
N GLU A 53 44.35 14.74 -8.47
CA GLU A 53 45.07 13.82 -9.36
C GLU A 53 44.26 12.56 -9.73
N ILE A 54 43.34 12.14 -8.86
CA ILE A 54 42.53 10.92 -9.02
C ILE A 54 41.09 11.29 -9.48
N TRP A 55 40.89 12.50 -9.99
CA TRP A 55 39.59 13.05 -10.37
C TRP A 55 38.76 12.15 -11.29
N CYS A 56 39.39 11.53 -12.29
CA CYS A 56 38.71 10.66 -13.26
C CYS A 56 38.23 9.34 -12.64
N ASP A 57 39.00 8.74 -11.71
CA ASP A 57 38.61 7.52 -10.99
C ASP A 57 37.48 7.81 -9.97
N ARG A 58 37.47 9.04 -9.41
CA ARG A 58 36.50 9.51 -8.39
C ARG A 58 35.10 9.80 -8.95
N ASN A 59 34.95 10.07 -10.25
CA ASN A 59 33.70 10.51 -10.88
C ASN A 59 32.88 9.41 -11.59
N ARG A 60 33.04 8.13 -11.20
CA ARG A 60 32.21 7.02 -11.73
C ARG A 60 30.71 7.07 -11.36
N ARG A 61 30.25 8.06 -10.58
CA ARG A 61 28.82 8.25 -10.25
C ARG A 61 28.40 9.73 -10.25
N PRO A 62 28.09 10.33 -11.41
CA PRO A 62 27.48 11.66 -11.46
C PRO A 62 25.95 11.53 -11.28
N MET A 63 25.49 10.94 -10.17
CA MET A 63 24.05 10.91 -9.88
C MET A 63 23.59 12.34 -9.54
N GLY A 64 23.01 13.02 -10.53
CA GLY A 64 22.36 14.30 -10.33
C GLY A 64 23.13 15.55 -10.77
N LEU A 65 24.15 15.46 -11.62
CA LEU A 65 24.79 16.64 -12.23
C LEU A 65 24.30 16.97 -13.64
N PHE A 66 23.32 16.21 -14.16
CA PHE A 66 22.83 16.33 -15.53
C PHE A 66 22.42 17.76 -15.94
N TYR A 67 21.83 18.52 -15.01
CA TYR A 67 21.40 19.91 -15.25
C TYR A 67 22.38 20.96 -14.71
N ALA A 68 23.53 20.56 -14.18
CA ALA A 68 24.52 21.49 -13.65
C ALA A 68 25.35 22.07 -14.79
N PHE A 69 25.59 23.39 -14.77
CA PHE A 69 26.43 24.06 -15.76
C PHE A 69 27.51 24.91 -15.08
N PRO A 70 28.72 25.00 -15.66
CA PRO A 70 29.81 25.77 -15.09
C PRO A 70 29.54 27.27 -15.24
N PHE A 71 29.94 28.07 -14.25
CA PHE A 71 29.81 29.53 -14.32
C PHE A 71 31.02 30.32 -13.82
N LEU A 72 31.93 29.70 -13.06
CA LEU A 72 33.12 30.36 -12.56
C LEU A 72 34.24 29.34 -12.34
N THR A 73 35.48 29.78 -12.45
CA THR A 73 36.67 29.02 -12.08
C THR A 73 37.62 29.90 -11.29
N ARG A 74 38.44 29.27 -10.44
CA ARG A 74 39.49 29.93 -9.66
C ARG A 74 40.75 29.07 -9.65
N PRO A 75 41.96 29.64 -9.72
CA PRO A 75 43.19 28.89 -9.50
C PRO A 75 43.24 28.30 -8.08
N MET A 76 43.88 27.14 -7.95
CA MET A 76 44.20 26.53 -6.66
C MET A 76 45.71 26.53 -6.48
N ASN A 77 46.15 26.91 -5.29
CA ASN A 77 47.55 26.78 -4.91
C ASN A 77 47.91 25.31 -4.59
N ARG A 78 49.21 25.06 -4.49
CA ARG A 78 49.76 23.72 -4.22
C ARG A 78 49.21 23.14 -2.92
N GLU A 79 49.18 23.93 -1.84
CA GLU A 79 48.76 23.46 -0.51
C GLU A 79 47.30 22.98 -0.52
N LYS A 80 46.42 23.70 -1.23
CA LYS A 80 45.03 23.32 -1.38
C LYS A 80 44.87 22.05 -2.20
N ILE A 81 45.64 21.88 -3.28
CA ILE A 81 45.65 20.64 -4.06
C ILE A 81 46.08 19.46 -3.18
N GLU A 82 47.11 19.65 -2.34
CA GLU A 82 47.57 18.64 -1.38
C GLU A 82 46.50 18.32 -0.31
N TYR A 83 45.79 19.32 0.22
CA TYR A 83 44.68 19.11 1.16
C TYR A 83 43.56 18.23 0.58
N HIS A 84 43.19 18.47 -0.68
CA HIS A 84 42.16 17.66 -1.38
C HIS A 84 42.70 16.37 -2.01
N HIS A 85 44.01 16.16 -1.99
CA HIS A 85 44.63 14.93 -2.48
C HIS A 85 44.28 13.73 -1.58
N PHE A 86 44.33 13.91 -0.26
CA PHE A 86 44.19 12.82 0.72
C PHE A 86 42.78 12.63 1.31
N ASN A 87 41.87 13.58 1.11
CA ASN A 87 40.50 13.45 1.63
C ASN A 87 39.61 12.63 0.68
N THR A 88 39.46 11.33 0.97
CA THR A 88 38.70 10.38 0.15
C THR A 88 37.18 10.61 0.14
N ARG A 89 36.66 11.53 0.97
CA ARG A 89 35.20 11.74 1.15
C ARG A 89 34.62 12.94 0.40
N LEU A 90 35.45 13.88 -0.08
CA LEU A 90 34.98 15.18 -0.60
C LEU A 90 35.50 15.45 -2.01
N CYS A 91 34.88 14.86 -3.02
CA CYS A 91 35.18 15.17 -4.44
C CYS A 91 34.65 16.55 -4.89
N TYR A 92 33.68 17.10 -4.15
CA TYR A 92 33.16 18.45 -4.35
C TYR A 92 32.48 18.95 -3.07
N HIS A 93 32.39 20.26 -2.90
CA HIS A 93 31.56 20.89 -1.89
C HIS A 93 30.20 21.28 -2.47
N GLN A 94 29.16 21.21 -1.65
CA GLN A 94 27.80 21.63 -2.02
C GLN A 94 27.40 22.80 -1.14
N TYR A 95 26.94 23.88 -1.77
CA TYR A 95 26.41 25.04 -1.08
C TYR A 95 24.97 25.29 -1.49
N GLU A 96 24.10 25.37 -0.49
CA GLU A 96 22.70 25.79 -0.60
C GLU A 96 22.49 27.25 -0.18
N ASP A 97 23.56 27.91 0.30
CA ASP A 97 23.52 29.27 0.84
C ASP A 97 24.73 30.05 0.34
N TRP A 98 24.45 31.24 -0.19
CA TRP A 98 25.48 32.16 -0.68
C TRP A 98 26.39 32.66 0.42
N ASP A 99 25.86 32.91 1.62
CA ASP A 99 26.64 33.52 2.68
C ASP A 99 27.67 32.51 3.22
N LYS A 100 27.31 31.23 3.26
CA LYS A 100 28.24 30.13 3.59
C LYS A 100 29.31 29.93 2.51
N LEU A 101 28.93 30.01 1.24
CA LEU A 101 29.88 29.92 0.13
C LEU A 101 30.88 31.07 0.17
N LEU A 102 30.40 32.31 0.31
CA LEU A 102 31.24 33.50 0.39
C LEU A 102 32.16 33.48 1.62
N PHE A 103 31.66 33.01 2.76
CA PHE A 103 32.47 32.86 3.97
C PHE A 103 33.62 31.86 3.75
N ALA A 104 33.32 30.68 3.19
CA ALA A 104 34.33 29.66 2.92
C ALA A 104 35.37 30.15 1.90
N GLU A 105 34.92 30.84 0.84
CA GLU A 105 35.83 31.34 -0.21
C GLU A 105 36.59 32.60 0.18
N ARG A 106 36.22 33.31 1.25
CA ARG A 106 36.95 34.49 1.71
C ARG A 106 38.33 34.13 2.22
N GLN A 107 38.43 33.16 3.13
CA GLN A 107 39.71 32.66 3.65
C GLN A 107 40.66 32.23 2.52
N GLU A 108 40.07 31.64 1.49
CA GLU A 108 40.77 31.12 0.33
C GLU A 108 41.24 32.20 -0.64
N ALA A 109 40.45 33.25 -0.81
CA ALA A 109 40.82 34.43 -1.58
C ALA A 109 41.94 35.19 -0.87
N ASP A 110 41.88 35.32 0.44
CA ASP A 110 42.93 35.97 1.24
C ASP A 110 44.28 35.26 1.06
N GLN A 111 44.28 33.93 1.05
CA GLN A 111 45.50 33.14 0.77
C GLN A 111 46.01 33.31 -0.66
N LEU A 112 45.11 33.38 -1.66
CA LEU A 112 45.52 33.65 -3.03
C LEU A 112 46.12 35.06 -3.20
N ASP A 113 45.59 36.05 -2.47
CA ASP A 113 46.11 37.42 -2.52
C ASP A 113 47.49 37.54 -1.87
N LEU A 114 47.86 36.64 -0.93
CA LEU A 114 49.23 36.55 -0.41
C LEU A 114 50.23 36.05 -1.47
N GLU A 115 49.82 35.12 -2.32
CA GLU A 115 50.68 34.57 -3.38
C GLU A 115 50.71 35.47 -4.62
N ASN A 116 49.56 35.99 -5.05
CA ASN A 116 49.41 36.86 -6.20
C ASN A 116 48.39 37.98 -5.91
N PRO A 117 48.87 39.18 -5.52
CA PRO A 117 48.03 40.29 -5.07
C PRO A 117 46.89 40.64 -6.03
N GLY A 118 45.67 40.68 -5.52
CA GLY A 118 44.46 41.08 -6.24
C GLY A 118 43.71 39.94 -6.94
N THR A 119 44.30 38.74 -7.02
CA THR A 119 43.68 37.57 -7.65
C THR A 119 42.47 37.05 -6.88
N GLY A 120 42.59 36.95 -5.55
CA GLY A 120 41.53 36.52 -4.64
C GLY A 120 40.42 37.55 -4.55
N SER A 121 40.77 38.82 -4.38
CA SER A 121 39.83 39.94 -4.35
C SER A 121 39.00 40.03 -5.64
N SER A 122 39.64 39.95 -6.82
CA SER A 122 38.93 39.94 -8.11
C SER A 122 38.00 38.72 -8.25
N PHE A 123 38.42 37.56 -7.74
CA PHE A 123 37.58 36.37 -7.74
C PHE A 123 36.34 36.55 -6.85
N LEU A 124 36.48 37.10 -5.64
CA LEU A 124 35.34 37.32 -4.74
C LEU A 124 34.34 38.30 -5.32
N GLU A 125 34.81 39.38 -5.96
CA GLU A 125 33.94 40.33 -6.65
C GLU A 125 33.14 39.64 -7.76
N LYS A 126 33.82 38.84 -8.60
CA LYS A 126 33.17 38.04 -9.65
C LYS A 126 32.16 37.06 -9.04
N LEU A 127 32.54 36.32 -8.00
CA LEU A 127 31.67 35.36 -7.32
C LEU A 127 30.42 36.05 -6.75
N ASN A 128 30.59 37.20 -6.10
CA ASN A 128 29.49 37.97 -5.52
C ASN A 128 28.57 38.55 -6.61
N SER A 129 29.11 38.93 -7.78
CA SER A 129 28.29 39.39 -8.91
C SER A 129 27.28 38.33 -9.40
N PHE A 130 27.61 37.03 -9.23
CA PHE A 130 26.70 35.93 -9.58
C PHE A 130 25.59 35.70 -8.56
N ARG A 131 25.64 36.33 -7.38
CA ARG A 131 24.63 36.18 -6.32
C ARG A 131 23.24 36.57 -6.80
N THR A 132 23.14 37.60 -7.64
CA THR A 132 21.87 38.05 -8.23
C THR A 132 21.38 37.11 -9.34
N LYS A 133 22.31 36.54 -10.11
CA LYS A 133 22.03 35.67 -11.26
C LYS A 133 21.59 34.26 -10.85
N TYR A 134 22.21 33.68 -9.82
CA TYR A 134 21.93 32.31 -9.39
C TYR A 134 21.35 32.31 -7.98
N ARG A 135 20.03 32.21 -7.86
CA ARG A 135 19.37 32.22 -6.54
C ARG A 135 19.46 30.84 -5.89
N LEU A 136 20.33 30.73 -4.87
CA LEU A 136 20.43 29.56 -3.99
C LEU A 136 19.30 29.54 -2.94
N ASN A 137 19.08 30.70 -2.33
CA ASN A 137 17.87 31.02 -1.60
C ASN A 137 16.80 31.45 -2.58
N ALA A 138 16.41 30.55 -3.48
CA ALA A 138 15.01 30.52 -3.79
C ALA A 138 14.35 30.20 -2.44
N ASN A 139 14.02 31.26 -1.65
CA ASN A 139 12.95 31.25 -0.66
C ASN A 139 12.02 30.20 -1.17
N LYS A 140 11.81 29.08 -0.43
CA LYS A 140 10.81 28.03 -0.69
C LYS A 140 9.93 28.67 -1.74
N VAL A 141 10.17 28.42 -3.05
CA VAL A 141 9.30 29.08 -4.04
C VAL A 141 7.98 28.67 -3.48
N LEU A 142 7.22 29.66 -3.00
CA LEU A 142 5.95 29.45 -2.36
C LEU A 142 5.30 28.70 -3.47
N LYS A 143 5.29 27.36 -3.34
CA LYS A 143 5.06 26.45 -4.47
C LYS A 143 3.85 27.11 -5.06
N SER A 144 3.93 27.67 -6.28
CA SER A 144 2.81 28.44 -6.79
C SER A 144 1.67 27.48 -6.62
N LEU A 145 0.82 27.72 -5.60
CA LEU A 145 0.19 26.60 -4.91
C LEU A 145 -0.52 25.92 -6.03
N THR A 146 -0.19 24.65 -6.28
CA THR A 146 -0.76 24.01 -7.47
C THR A 146 -2.26 24.22 -7.36
N ASP A 147 -2.98 24.38 -8.47
CA ASP A 147 -4.43 24.63 -8.37
C ASP A 147 -5.12 23.61 -7.44
N GLU A 148 -4.54 22.41 -7.33
CA GLU A 148 -4.82 21.42 -6.29
C GLU A 148 -4.54 21.89 -4.84
N GLU A 149 -3.35 22.36 -4.51
CA GLU A 149 -3.00 22.85 -3.16
C GLU A 149 -3.79 24.11 -2.77
N LEU A 150 -4.08 25.03 -3.72
CA LEU A 150 -4.98 26.17 -3.50
C LEU A 150 -6.39 25.69 -3.17
N LEU A 151 -6.88 24.73 -3.96
CA LEU A 151 -8.22 24.18 -3.78
C LEU A 151 -8.33 23.43 -2.43
N ILE A 152 -7.33 22.64 -2.07
CA ILE A 152 -7.29 21.93 -0.78
C ILE A 152 -7.32 22.94 0.38
N ARG A 153 -6.53 24.01 0.32
CA ARG A 153 -6.57 25.07 1.34
C ARG A 153 -7.95 25.73 1.41
N SER A 154 -8.53 26.11 0.27
CA SER A 154 -9.87 26.70 0.23
C SER A 154 -10.93 25.77 0.83
N LEU A 155 -10.79 24.45 0.64
CA LEU A 155 -11.69 23.45 1.21
C LEU A 155 -11.47 23.23 2.71
N PHE A 156 -10.26 23.47 3.22
CA PHE A 156 -10.01 23.44 4.67
C PHE A 156 -10.67 24.64 5.34
N ASP A 157 -10.51 25.81 4.76
CA ASP A 157 -10.98 27.07 5.35
C ASP A 157 -12.50 27.20 5.24
N ASN A 158 -13.06 26.90 4.07
CA ASN A 158 -14.47 27.20 3.75
C ASN A 158 -15.34 25.94 3.55
N GLY A 159 -14.76 24.75 3.47
CA GLY A 159 -15.50 23.53 3.14
C GLY A 159 -16.61 23.16 4.13
N HIS A 160 -16.49 23.60 5.38
CA HIS A 160 -17.51 23.39 6.41
C HIS A 160 -18.78 24.24 6.24
N GLN A 161 -18.70 25.32 5.46
CA GLN A 161 -19.80 26.23 5.17
C GLN A 161 -20.53 25.87 3.86
N MET A 162 -19.99 24.92 3.10
CA MET A 162 -20.55 24.52 1.81
C MET A 162 -21.75 23.59 1.99
N ASP A 163 -22.77 23.78 1.15
CA ASP A 163 -23.92 22.89 1.10
C ASP A 163 -23.60 21.57 0.36
N ALA A 164 -24.33 20.50 0.67
CA ALA A 164 -24.19 19.19 0.07
C ALA A 164 -24.32 19.23 -1.47
N ALA A 165 -25.19 20.08 -2.01
CA ALA A 165 -25.36 20.24 -3.45
C ALA A 165 -24.14 20.91 -4.13
N GLN A 166 -23.45 21.81 -3.43
CA GLN A 166 -22.20 22.43 -3.93
C GLN A 166 -21.06 21.42 -3.89
N ILE A 167 -20.91 20.69 -2.79
CA ILE A 167 -19.88 19.64 -2.64
C ILE A 167 -20.07 18.53 -3.69
N SER A 168 -21.31 18.11 -3.95
CA SER A 168 -21.61 17.10 -4.97
C SER A 168 -21.24 17.56 -6.39
N ARG A 169 -21.46 18.84 -6.73
CA ARG A 169 -21.07 19.39 -8.03
C ARG A 169 -19.56 19.37 -8.21
N MET A 170 -18.81 19.83 -7.22
CA MET A 170 -17.34 19.79 -7.24
C MET A 170 -16.80 18.36 -7.31
N LEU A 171 -17.45 17.39 -6.64
CA LEU A 171 -17.10 15.97 -6.77
C LEU A 171 -17.29 15.46 -8.20
N CYS A 172 -18.40 15.82 -8.85
CA CYS A 172 -18.68 15.41 -10.22
C CYS A 172 -17.68 16.03 -11.21
N GLU A 173 -17.34 17.30 -11.04
CA GLU A 173 -16.36 18.02 -11.87
C GLU A 173 -14.97 17.41 -11.72
N ASP A 174 -14.50 17.17 -10.50
CA ASP A 174 -13.15 16.64 -10.27
C ASP A 174 -13.03 15.16 -10.70
N HIS A 175 -14.12 14.38 -10.61
CA HIS A 175 -14.18 13.02 -11.14
C HIS A 175 -14.13 12.94 -12.66
N LYS A 176 -14.74 13.90 -13.36
CA LYS A 176 -14.75 13.95 -14.82
C LYS A 176 -13.49 14.60 -15.39
N GLY A 177 -12.94 15.59 -14.69
CA GLY A 177 -11.77 16.34 -15.10
C GLY A 177 -10.46 15.77 -14.54
N PRO A 178 -9.74 16.52 -13.69
CA PRO A 178 -8.33 16.27 -13.35
C PRO A 178 -8.10 15.08 -12.39
N LYS A 179 -9.14 14.56 -11.74
CA LYS A 179 -9.08 13.38 -10.85
C LYS A 179 -8.06 13.51 -9.72
N ARG A 180 -8.05 14.66 -9.06
CA ARG A 180 -7.11 14.98 -7.97
C ARG A 180 -7.50 14.20 -6.72
N LEU A 181 -6.76 13.15 -6.43
CA LEU A 181 -7.10 12.19 -5.37
C LEU A 181 -7.30 12.83 -3.98
N PRO A 182 -6.44 13.75 -3.50
CA PRO A 182 -6.63 14.45 -2.22
C PRO A 182 -7.93 15.27 -2.20
N VAL A 183 -8.22 16.02 -3.26
CA VAL A 183 -9.44 16.84 -3.40
C VAL A 183 -10.68 15.95 -3.34
N ILE A 184 -10.71 14.86 -4.09
CA ILE A 184 -11.81 13.89 -4.08
C ILE A 184 -12.04 13.30 -2.69
N ILE A 185 -10.97 12.91 -1.99
CA ILE A 185 -11.07 12.34 -0.64
C ILE A 185 -11.61 13.37 0.34
N MET A 186 -11.17 14.61 0.23
CA MET A 186 -11.61 15.72 1.07
C MET A 186 -13.09 16.05 0.84
N LEU A 187 -13.49 16.23 -0.41
CA LEU A 187 -14.89 16.50 -0.77
C LEU A 187 -15.83 15.37 -0.36
N ARG A 188 -15.42 14.09 -0.48
CA ARG A 188 -16.20 12.95 0.04
C ARG A 188 -16.41 13.01 1.54
N GLN A 189 -15.39 13.45 2.28
CA GLN A 189 -15.50 13.59 3.73
C GLN A 189 -16.40 14.78 4.11
N LEU A 190 -16.29 15.90 3.40
CA LEU A 190 -17.17 17.05 3.58
C LEU A 190 -18.63 16.69 3.26
N TYR A 191 -18.86 15.96 2.16
CA TYR A 191 -20.20 15.48 1.79
C TYR A 191 -20.80 14.58 2.87
N LYS A 192 -19.98 13.69 3.46
CA LYS A 192 -20.41 12.85 4.59
C LYS A 192 -20.74 13.70 5.83
N ASN A 193 -19.92 14.71 6.12
CA ASN A 193 -20.14 15.61 7.26
C ASN A 193 -21.40 16.47 7.09
N ALA A 194 -21.78 16.83 5.85
CA ALA A 194 -22.99 17.60 5.57
C ALA A 194 -24.27 16.85 5.99
N GLY A 195 -24.28 15.51 5.90
CA GLY A 195 -25.39 14.66 6.34
C GLY A 195 -25.37 14.28 7.82
N LEU A 196 -24.41 14.77 8.62
CA LEU A 196 -24.25 14.42 10.03
C LEU A 196 -24.52 15.62 10.96
N PRO A 197 -25.07 15.39 12.16
CA PRO A 197 -25.18 16.40 13.21
C PRO A 197 -23.80 16.98 13.57
N PRO A 198 -23.69 18.25 14.00
CA PRO A 198 -22.41 18.92 14.26
C PRO A 198 -21.45 18.13 15.16
N GLU A 199 -21.99 17.51 16.20
CA GLU A 199 -21.24 16.73 17.20
C GLU A 199 -20.61 15.44 16.64
N GLN A 200 -21.13 14.92 15.52
CA GLN A 200 -20.65 13.70 14.87
C GLN A 200 -19.77 14.00 13.64
N ARG A 201 -19.57 15.28 13.31
CA ARG A 201 -18.75 15.67 12.16
C ARG A 201 -17.28 15.38 12.44
N THR A 202 -16.63 14.72 11.49
CA THR A 202 -15.19 14.46 11.60
C THR A 202 -14.43 15.71 11.19
N VAL A 203 -13.61 16.26 12.09
CA VAL A 203 -12.67 17.35 11.75
C VAL A 203 -11.66 16.82 10.72
N ILE A 204 -11.54 17.51 9.60
CA ILE A 204 -10.59 17.14 8.55
C ILE A 204 -9.27 17.82 8.86
N THR A 205 -8.23 17.05 9.18
CA THR A 205 -6.87 17.55 9.37
C THR A 205 -5.98 17.13 8.21
N GLU A 206 -4.88 17.85 7.99
CA GLU A 206 -3.90 17.56 6.93
C GLU A 206 -3.29 16.16 7.08
N GLU A 207 -3.04 15.74 8.32
CA GLU A 207 -2.55 14.38 8.64
C GLU A 207 -3.55 13.30 8.25
N LEU A 208 -4.83 13.53 8.56
CA LEU A 208 -5.91 12.58 8.24
C LEU A 208 -6.11 12.48 6.73
N LEU A 209 -6.03 13.60 6.01
CA LEU A 209 -6.09 13.64 4.56
C LEU A 209 -4.91 12.86 3.95
N SER A 210 -3.68 13.18 4.38
CA SER A 210 -2.45 12.53 3.92
C SER A 210 -2.48 11.01 4.15
N ARG A 211 -2.96 10.58 5.33
CA ARG A 211 -3.15 9.16 5.66
C ARG A 211 -4.15 8.50 4.71
N LYS A 212 -5.29 9.14 4.43
CA LYS A 212 -6.32 8.58 3.53
C LYS A 212 -5.82 8.51 2.08
N VAL A 213 -5.09 9.53 1.62
CA VAL A 213 -4.46 9.55 0.29
C VAL A 213 -3.49 8.38 0.16
N LYS A 214 -2.59 8.20 1.13
CA LYS A 214 -1.63 7.10 1.16
C LYS A 214 -2.32 5.73 1.10
N VAL A 215 -3.34 5.52 1.93
CA VAL A 215 -4.11 4.26 1.94
C VAL A 215 -4.80 4.01 0.60
N SER A 216 -5.32 5.05 -0.04
CA SER A 216 -5.96 4.93 -1.35
C SER A 216 -4.95 4.54 -2.44
N ILE A 217 -3.78 5.19 -2.48
CA ILE A 217 -2.68 4.85 -3.40
C ILE A 217 -2.22 3.41 -3.18
N ASP A 218 -1.98 3.01 -1.92
CA ASP A 218 -1.58 1.65 -1.57
C ASP A 218 -2.64 0.61 -1.96
N ARG A 219 -3.93 0.96 -1.92
CA ARG A 219 -5.02 0.07 -2.35
C ARG A 219 -5.05 -0.07 -3.88
N THR A 220 -4.91 1.02 -4.62
CA THR A 220 -4.85 1.01 -6.08
C THR A 220 -3.66 0.19 -6.57
N ARG A 221 -2.47 0.42 -5.98
CA ARG A 221 -1.27 -0.37 -6.24
C ARG A 221 -1.50 -1.85 -6.00
N ARG A 222 -1.95 -2.24 -4.80
CA ARG A 222 -2.23 -3.65 -4.45
C ARG A 222 -3.21 -4.31 -5.42
N ASN A 223 -4.24 -3.60 -5.86
CA ASN A 223 -5.21 -4.14 -6.81
C ASN A 223 -4.60 -4.37 -8.19
N LEU A 224 -3.78 -3.44 -8.69
CA LEU A 224 -3.04 -3.63 -9.93
C LEU A 224 -2.10 -4.83 -9.82
N VAL A 225 -1.26 -4.85 -8.78
CA VAL A 225 -0.29 -5.93 -8.51
C VAL A 225 -0.96 -7.30 -8.50
N ARG A 226 -2.09 -7.43 -7.80
CA ARG A 226 -2.84 -8.69 -7.73
C ARG A 226 -3.43 -9.10 -9.08
N ARG A 227 -3.93 -8.14 -9.86
CA ARG A 227 -4.50 -8.39 -11.19
C ARG A 227 -3.43 -8.86 -12.17
N VAL A 228 -2.32 -8.13 -12.24
CA VAL A 228 -1.16 -8.44 -13.09
C VAL A 228 -0.60 -9.80 -12.69
N TYR A 229 -0.34 -10.02 -11.40
CA TYR A 229 0.19 -11.30 -10.92
C TYR A 229 -0.76 -12.48 -11.17
N HIS A 230 -2.08 -12.27 -11.13
CA HIS A 230 -3.04 -13.34 -11.44
C HIS A 230 -3.05 -13.67 -12.94
N GLY A 231 -2.90 -12.68 -13.81
CA GLY A 231 -2.86 -12.87 -15.26
C GLY A 231 -1.54 -13.44 -15.77
N ASN A 232 -0.40 -12.93 -15.27
CA ASN A 232 0.93 -13.29 -15.76
C ASN A 232 1.94 -13.36 -14.62
N LYS A 233 2.06 -14.53 -13.98
CA LYS A 233 2.91 -14.72 -12.79
C LYS A 233 4.41 -14.57 -13.05
N LEU A 234 4.88 -15.00 -14.22
CA LEU A 234 6.32 -15.09 -14.53
C LEU A 234 6.92 -13.69 -14.77
N PHE A 235 6.20 -12.84 -15.49
CA PHE A 235 6.65 -11.49 -15.84
C PHE A 235 5.97 -10.38 -15.02
N ALA A 236 5.20 -10.75 -13.99
CA ALA A 236 4.43 -9.81 -13.17
C ALA A 236 5.30 -8.66 -12.62
N LEU A 237 6.52 -8.96 -12.18
CA LEU A 237 7.39 -7.96 -11.56
C LEU A 237 7.86 -6.91 -12.56
N GLU A 238 8.14 -7.31 -13.80
CA GLU A 238 8.57 -6.41 -14.88
C GLU A 238 7.40 -5.50 -15.30
N GLU A 239 6.22 -6.08 -15.51
CA GLU A 239 5.01 -5.34 -15.86
C GLU A 239 4.58 -4.36 -14.74
N ILE A 240 4.71 -4.76 -13.47
CA ILE A 240 4.44 -3.84 -12.35
C ILE A 240 5.46 -2.70 -12.30
N ARG A 241 6.73 -2.95 -12.67
CA ARG A 241 7.78 -1.92 -12.68
C ARG A 241 7.58 -0.86 -13.76
N GLU A 242 6.87 -1.18 -14.85
CA GLU A 242 6.47 -0.18 -15.84
C GLU A 242 5.55 0.89 -15.21
N SER A 243 4.61 0.46 -14.36
CA SER A 243 3.69 1.37 -13.66
C SER A 243 4.29 1.97 -12.38
N TYR A 244 5.20 1.26 -11.71
CA TYR A 244 5.82 1.68 -10.46
C TYR A 244 7.35 1.49 -10.53
N PRO A 245 8.10 2.47 -11.08
CA PRO A 245 9.54 2.40 -11.17
C PRO A 245 10.17 2.26 -9.78
N GLY A 246 10.95 1.20 -9.56
CA GLY A 246 11.56 0.89 -8.25
C GLY A 246 10.76 -0.09 -7.39
N TYR A 247 9.68 -0.69 -7.91
CA TYR A 247 8.96 -1.75 -7.22
C TYR A 247 9.85 -2.99 -7.02
N THR A 248 9.91 -3.49 -5.78
CA THR A 248 10.81 -4.59 -5.36
C THR A 248 10.06 -5.90 -5.13
N GLU A 249 10.78 -7.02 -5.15
CA GLU A 249 10.22 -8.35 -4.86
C GLU A 249 9.63 -8.44 -3.45
N ILE A 250 10.25 -7.76 -2.48
CA ILE A 250 9.76 -7.69 -1.09
C ILE A 250 8.36 -7.04 -1.06
N GLN A 251 8.16 -5.97 -1.84
CA GLN A 251 6.87 -5.30 -1.96
C GLN A 251 5.84 -6.18 -2.67
N LEU A 252 6.23 -6.93 -3.69
CA LEU A 252 5.38 -7.91 -4.36
C LEU A 252 4.80 -8.93 -3.37
N LEU A 253 5.66 -9.56 -2.57
CA LEU A 253 5.24 -10.54 -1.57
C LEU A 253 4.32 -9.92 -0.50
N ALA A 254 4.60 -8.68 -0.08
CA ALA A 254 3.78 -7.97 0.88
C ALA A 254 2.37 -7.66 0.34
N ASP A 255 2.27 -7.19 -0.90
CA ASP A 255 1.01 -6.78 -1.53
C ASP A 255 0.13 -7.99 -1.95
N LEU A 256 0.77 -9.11 -2.31
CA LEU A 256 0.12 -10.39 -2.57
C LEU A 256 -0.36 -11.11 -1.31
N ARG A 257 0.13 -10.72 -0.13
CA ARG A 257 -0.32 -11.31 1.15
C ARG A 257 -1.80 -11.02 1.35
N ILE A 258 -2.65 -11.98 0.99
CA ILE A 258 -4.07 -11.95 1.31
C ILE A 258 -4.17 -12.20 2.82
N PRO A 259 -4.67 -11.24 3.62
CA PRO A 259 -4.92 -11.53 5.03
C PRO A 259 -5.86 -12.74 5.08
N LYS A 260 -5.51 -13.76 5.86
CA LYS A 260 -6.36 -14.95 6.03
C LYS A 260 -7.78 -14.45 6.28
N SER A 261 -8.68 -14.74 5.34
CA SER A 261 -10.09 -14.46 5.52
C SER A 261 -10.45 -15.04 6.88
N LYS A 262 -10.85 -14.18 7.84
CA LYS A 262 -11.55 -14.70 9.01
C LYS A 262 -12.73 -15.43 8.41
N ASN A 263 -12.70 -16.76 8.42
CA ASN A 263 -13.84 -17.58 8.03
C ASN A 263 -15.00 -17.07 8.88
N ARG A 264 -15.79 -16.13 8.34
CA ARG A 264 -17.06 -15.76 8.93
C ARG A 264 -17.78 -17.09 8.95
N LYS A 265 -18.02 -17.64 10.14
CA LYS A 265 -18.90 -18.80 10.29
C LYS A 265 -20.17 -18.40 9.55
N ILE A 266 -20.37 -18.93 8.35
CA ILE A 266 -21.64 -18.82 7.67
C ILE A 266 -22.60 -19.39 8.69
N LYS A 267 -23.53 -18.55 9.18
CA LYS A 267 -24.61 -19.04 10.05
C LYS A 267 -25.36 -20.04 9.18
N LYS A 268 -25.02 -21.33 9.31
CA LYS A 268 -25.74 -22.40 8.63
C LYS A 268 -27.16 -22.32 9.18
N GLN A 269 -28.12 -22.02 8.32
CA GLN A 269 -29.51 -22.16 8.73
C GLN A 269 -29.72 -23.60 9.20
N PRO A 270 -30.35 -23.82 10.36
CA PRO A 270 -30.64 -25.17 10.82
C PRO A 270 -31.51 -25.86 9.78
N TYR A 271 -31.17 -27.11 9.42
CA TYR A 271 -32.07 -27.92 8.61
C TYR A 271 -33.28 -28.26 9.46
N THR A 272 -34.46 -27.92 8.95
CA THR A 272 -35.74 -28.16 9.63
C THR A 272 -36.51 -29.32 9.01
N ASP A 273 -36.14 -29.77 7.81
CA ASP A 273 -36.80 -30.86 7.09
C ASP A 273 -36.50 -32.24 7.70
N LEU A 274 -37.51 -33.11 7.69
CA LEU A 274 -37.45 -34.42 8.36
C LEU A 274 -36.28 -35.29 7.90
N ARG A 275 -36.02 -35.37 6.58
CA ARG A 275 -35.02 -36.27 6.02
C ARG A 275 -33.60 -35.85 6.38
N ARG A 276 -33.26 -34.56 6.28
CA ARG A 276 -31.94 -34.08 6.71
C ARG A 276 -31.75 -34.23 8.21
N CYS A 277 -32.79 -33.99 9.03
CA CYS A 277 -32.73 -34.24 10.46
C CYS A 277 -32.46 -35.73 10.77
N GLN A 278 -33.09 -36.67 10.05
CA GLN A 278 -32.84 -38.10 10.20
C GLN A 278 -31.43 -38.49 9.76
N LEU A 279 -30.96 -38.00 8.60
CA LEU A 279 -29.60 -38.24 8.12
C LEU A 279 -28.55 -37.75 9.12
N GLN A 280 -28.74 -36.57 9.72
CA GLN A 280 -27.85 -36.08 10.78
C GLN A 280 -27.82 -36.98 12.01
N LYS A 281 -28.99 -37.48 12.45
CA LYS A 281 -29.06 -38.41 13.60
C LYS A 281 -28.35 -39.72 13.31
N LEU A 282 -28.51 -40.27 12.10
CA LEU A 282 -27.84 -41.50 11.68
C LEU A 282 -26.32 -41.31 11.54
N ALA A 283 -25.88 -40.22 10.93
CA ALA A 283 -24.46 -39.87 10.84
C ALA A 283 -23.83 -39.68 12.23
N ALA A 284 -24.54 -39.02 13.16
CA ALA A 284 -24.09 -38.87 14.54
C ALA A 284 -24.01 -40.21 15.29
N LYS A 285 -24.91 -41.16 15.01
CA LYS A 285 -24.85 -42.52 15.57
C LYS A 285 -23.61 -43.27 15.07
N ILE A 286 -23.30 -43.21 13.78
CA ILE A 286 -22.07 -43.81 13.23
C ILE A 286 -20.83 -43.19 13.90
N ALA A 287 -20.79 -41.86 13.98
CA ALA A 287 -19.64 -41.12 14.51
C ALA A 287 -19.37 -41.39 16.00
N ARG A 288 -20.40 -41.76 16.78
CA ARG A 288 -20.26 -42.08 18.21
C ARG A 288 -19.69 -43.48 18.48
N GLY A 289 -19.61 -44.35 17.47
CA GLY A 289 -19.11 -45.71 17.60
C GLY A 289 -20.03 -46.62 18.44
N GLY A 290 -19.59 -47.85 18.70
CA GLY A 290 -20.32 -48.82 19.54
C GLY A 290 -21.48 -49.53 18.86
N LEU A 291 -21.49 -49.60 17.53
CA LEU A 291 -22.50 -50.33 16.75
C LEU A 291 -21.99 -51.72 16.41
N ASP A 292 -22.85 -52.73 16.55
CA ASP A 292 -22.59 -54.07 15.99
C ASP A 292 -22.61 -54.03 14.45
N ALA A 293 -21.97 -55.02 13.80
CA ALA A 293 -21.86 -55.10 12.34
C ALA A 293 -23.23 -55.08 11.64
N LYS A 294 -24.23 -55.75 12.22
CA LYS A 294 -25.60 -55.78 11.67
C LYS A 294 -26.28 -54.41 11.78
N GLU A 295 -26.09 -53.73 12.90
CA GLU A 295 -26.65 -52.39 13.14
C GLU A 295 -26.00 -51.36 12.25
N TYR A 296 -24.68 -51.42 12.11
CA TYR A 296 -23.90 -50.58 11.21
C TYR A 296 -24.39 -50.72 9.76
N HIS A 297 -24.52 -51.96 9.27
CA HIS A 297 -25.03 -52.22 7.92
C HIS A 297 -26.44 -51.65 7.72
N THR A 298 -27.34 -51.88 8.69
CA THR A 298 -28.72 -51.36 8.66
C THR A 298 -28.76 -49.84 8.60
N ILE A 299 -27.91 -49.15 9.38
CA ILE A 299 -27.81 -47.69 9.38
C ILE A 299 -27.27 -47.19 8.04
N CYS A 300 -26.23 -47.82 7.48
CA CYS A 300 -25.67 -47.47 6.18
C CYS A 300 -26.72 -47.60 5.07
N CYS A 301 -27.45 -48.71 4.99
CA CYS A 301 -28.55 -48.90 4.03
C CYS A 301 -29.60 -47.80 4.18
N ARG A 302 -29.99 -47.47 5.42
CA ARG A 302 -30.98 -46.42 5.69
C ARG A 302 -30.50 -45.04 5.28
N ILE A 303 -29.21 -44.72 5.46
CA ILE A 303 -28.62 -43.46 4.99
C ILE A 303 -28.70 -43.39 3.46
N VAL A 304 -28.31 -44.45 2.75
CA VAL A 304 -28.37 -44.49 1.27
C VAL A 304 -29.80 -44.27 0.78
N MET A 305 -30.79 -44.97 1.35
CA MET A 305 -32.19 -44.79 0.98
C MET A 305 -32.70 -43.37 1.23
N LEU A 306 -32.39 -42.79 2.39
CA LEU A 306 -32.81 -41.42 2.74
C LEU A 306 -32.12 -40.36 1.87
N GLN A 307 -30.85 -40.56 1.54
CA GLN A 307 -30.08 -39.68 0.66
C GLN A 307 -30.65 -39.72 -0.76
N GLN A 308 -30.88 -40.90 -1.32
CA GLN A 308 -31.49 -41.05 -2.64
C GLN A 308 -32.89 -40.43 -2.70
N ALA A 309 -33.73 -40.66 -1.69
CA ALA A 309 -35.06 -40.06 -1.62
C ALA A 309 -35.00 -38.52 -1.51
N HIS A 310 -34.00 -37.99 -0.80
CA HIS A 310 -33.74 -36.55 -0.70
C HIS A 310 -33.29 -35.95 -2.04
N ASP A 311 -32.35 -36.60 -2.72
CA ASP A 311 -31.80 -36.14 -4.00
C ASP A 311 -32.87 -36.16 -5.10
N CYS A 312 -33.71 -37.19 -5.13
CA CYS A 312 -34.86 -37.28 -6.03
C CYS A 312 -36.08 -36.46 -5.57
N ARG A 313 -35.99 -35.74 -4.43
CA ARG A 313 -37.07 -34.87 -3.88
C ARG A 313 -38.42 -35.59 -3.73
N VAL A 314 -38.40 -36.88 -3.40
CA VAL A 314 -39.60 -37.73 -3.30
C VAL A 314 -40.48 -37.26 -2.14
N PRO A 315 -41.82 -37.28 -2.20
CA PRO A 315 -42.67 -37.05 -1.03
C PRO A 315 -42.35 -37.99 0.14
N ILE A 316 -42.66 -37.59 1.37
CA ILE A 316 -42.50 -38.40 2.58
C ILE A 316 -43.82 -39.14 2.83
N PRO A 317 -43.92 -40.45 2.54
CA PRO A 317 -45.12 -41.22 2.85
C PRO A 317 -45.15 -41.56 4.34
N LEU A 318 -46.32 -41.37 4.95
CA LEU A 318 -46.62 -41.82 6.30
C LEU A 318 -47.82 -42.75 6.26
N THR A 319 -47.58 -44.02 6.57
CA THR A 319 -48.62 -45.04 6.66
C THR A 319 -49.24 -45.00 8.05
N VAL A 320 -50.56 -44.83 8.11
CA VAL A 320 -51.32 -44.83 9.37
C VAL A 320 -52.39 -45.92 9.29
N THR A 321 -52.46 -46.76 10.32
CA THR A 321 -53.43 -47.84 10.41
C THR A 321 -54.38 -47.58 11.58
N LEU A 322 -55.66 -47.32 11.28
CA LEU A 322 -56.75 -47.13 12.26
C LEU A 322 -57.90 -48.06 11.90
N ASP A 323 -58.52 -48.71 12.90
CA ASP A 323 -59.67 -49.60 12.71
C ASP A 323 -59.49 -50.66 11.61
N LYS A 324 -58.28 -51.23 11.52
CA LYS A 324 -57.85 -52.20 10.48
C LYS A 324 -57.81 -51.64 9.05
N MET A 325 -58.11 -50.37 8.84
CA MET A 325 -57.88 -49.65 7.59
C MET A 325 -56.50 -49.00 7.60
N THR A 326 -55.83 -48.98 6.46
CA THR A 326 -54.51 -48.39 6.31
C THR A 326 -54.53 -47.35 5.20
N GLU A 327 -54.22 -46.10 5.55
CA GLU A 327 -54.11 -45.00 4.60
C GLU A 327 -52.69 -44.43 4.59
N ILE A 328 -52.29 -43.89 3.44
CA ILE A 328 -50.97 -43.28 3.23
C ILE A 328 -51.13 -41.77 3.09
N TYR A 329 -50.57 -41.03 4.04
CA TYR A 329 -50.51 -39.56 4.01
C TYR A 329 -49.16 -39.11 3.46
N SER A 330 -49.17 -38.38 2.35
CA SER A 330 -47.95 -37.93 1.68
C SER A 330 -47.62 -36.48 2.03
N PHE A 331 -46.46 -36.25 2.65
CA PHE A 331 -45.94 -34.92 2.92
C PHE A 331 -44.93 -34.49 1.87
N SER A 332 -44.77 -33.18 1.64
CA SER A 332 -43.71 -32.68 0.77
C SER A 332 -42.32 -33.03 1.34
N TRP A 333 -41.32 -33.23 0.47
CA TRP A 333 -39.94 -33.54 0.87
C TRP A 333 -39.31 -32.46 1.77
N LYS A 334 -39.78 -31.21 1.67
CA LYS A 334 -39.33 -30.05 2.47
C LYS A 334 -40.11 -29.84 3.78
N THR A 335 -41.04 -30.73 4.13
CA THR A 335 -41.89 -30.56 5.32
C THR A 335 -41.04 -30.66 6.59
N ARG A 336 -41.26 -29.74 7.54
CA ARG A 336 -40.51 -29.70 8.79
C ARG A 336 -40.73 -30.95 9.66
N GLU A 337 -39.70 -31.40 10.36
CA GLU A 337 -39.79 -32.56 11.28
C GLU A 337 -40.88 -32.37 12.35
N SER A 338 -41.06 -31.14 12.86
CA SER A 338 -42.06 -30.84 13.88
C SER A 338 -43.49 -31.07 13.40
N VAL A 339 -43.77 -30.76 12.13
CA VAL A 339 -45.10 -30.91 11.53
C VAL A 339 -45.42 -32.38 11.33
N VAL A 340 -44.49 -33.16 10.76
CA VAL A 340 -44.70 -34.61 10.61
C VAL A 340 -44.86 -35.29 11.96
N LYS A 341 -44.09 -34.90 12.98
CA LYS A 341 -44.27 -35.41 14.35
C LYS A 341 -45.61 -35.02 14.95
N SER A 342 -46.06 -33.80 14.75
CA SER A 342 -47.37 -33.36 15.24
C SER A 342 -48.49 -34.18 14.63
N PHE A 343 -48.39 -34.51 13.34
CA PHE A 343 -49.34 -35.37 12.66
C PHE A 343 -49.31 -36.81 13.19
N VAL A 344 -48.11 -37.37 13.43
CA VAL A 344 -47.97 -38.70 14.05
C VAL A 344 -48.58 -38.73 15.45
N ASN A 345 -48.38 -37.69 16.26
CA ASN A 345 -48.97 -37.59 17.58
C ASN A 345 -50.51 -37.49 17.51
N LEU A 346 -51.04 -36.72 16.55
CA LEU A 346 -52.47 -36.69 16.28
C LEU A 346 -53.00 -38.07 15.90
N ALA A 347 -52.34 -38.78 14.99
CA ALA A 347 -52.75 -40.12 14.58
C ALA A 347 -52.76 -41.15 15.73
N ASN A 348 -51.92 -40.95 16.75
CA ASN A 348 -51.87 -41.80 17.94
C ASN A 348 -52.83 -41.36 19.06
N THR A 349 -53.62 -40.32 18.85
CA THR A 349 -54.61 -39.85 19.84
C THR A 349 -55.86 -40.72 19.77
N GLY A 350 -56.39 -41.13 20.92
CA GLY A 350 -57.62 -41.95 20.99
C GLY A 350 -58.83 -41.22 20.39
N GLY A 351 -59.67 -41.96 19.65
CA GLY A 351 -60.88 -41.43 19.01
C GLY A 351 -60.65 -40.72 17.66
N MET A 352 -59.46 -40.85 17.07
CA MET A 352 -59.17 -40.31 15.74
C MET A 352 -59.68 -41.21 14.63
N THR A 353 -60.22 -40.59 13.57
CA THR A 353 -60.64 -41.27 12.34
C THR A 353 -59.83 -40.77 11.14
N HIS A 354 -59.83 -41.55 10.06
CA HIS A 354 -59.16 -41.17 8.82
C HIS A 354 -59.69 -39.87 8.22
N ASP A 355 -60.99 -39.58 8.34
CA ASP A 355 -61.58 -38.32 7.85
C ASP A 355 -61.00 -37.08 8.56
N ILE A 356 -60.85 -37.16 9.88
CA ILE A 356 -60.28 -36.08 10.68
C ILE A 356 -58.79 -35.89 10.34
N LEU A 357 -58.05 -36.98 10.19
CA LEU A 357 -56.64 -36.93 9.81
C LEU A 357 -56.44 -36.38 8.40
N LYS A 358 -57.32 -36.70 7.45
CA LYS A 358 -57.27 -36.17 6.08
C LYS A 358 -57.50 -34.65 6.05
N ALA A 359 -58.48 -34.15 6.81
CA ALA A 359 -58.71 -32.71 6.94
C ALA A 359 -57.50 -32.00 7.55
N ARG A 360 -56.92 -32.56 8.63
CA ARG A 360 -55.72 -32.00 9.28
C ARG A 360 -54.47 -32.09 8.40
N HIS A 361 -54.33 -33.15 7.60
CA HIS A 361 -53.24 -33.29 6.62
C HIS A 361 -53.31 -32.18 5.57
N GLN A 362 -54.49 -31.91 5.03
CA GLN A 362 -54.69 -30.83 4.05
C GLN A 362 -54.40 -29.44 4.64
N GLU A 363 -54.84 -29.18 5.87
CA GLU A 363 -54.53 -27.95 6.60
C GLU A 363 -53.01 -27.78 6.82
N MET A 364 -52.33 -28.86 7.24
CA MET A 364 -50.88 -28.85 7.42
C MET A 364 -50.13 -28.68 6.11
N VAL A 365 -50.54 -29.30 5.01
CA VAL A 365 -49.83 -29.18 3.72
C VAL A 365 -50.06 -27.82 3.05
N SER A 366 -51.21 -27.18 3.29
CA SER A 366 -51.55 -25.87 2.73
C SER A 366 -50.94 -24.68 3.50
N SER A 367 -50.54 -24.87 4.76
CA SER A 367 -49.95 -23.81 5.58
C SER A 367 -48.50 -23.47 5.18
N ASN A 368 -48.22 -22.17 5.03
CA ASN A 368 -46.86 -21.66 4.80
C ASN A 368 -45.90 -21.97 5.97
N TYR A 369 -46.42 -22.21 7.17
CA TYR A 369 -45.61 -22.56 8.35
C TYR A 369 -45.05 -23.99 8.30
N SER A 370 -45.48 -24.80 7.34
CA SER A 370 -45.10 -26.21 7.23
C SER A 370 -43.77 -26.47 6.53
N TYR A 371 -43.15 -25.42 6.00
CA TYR A 371 -41.91 -25.47 5.21
C TYR A 371 -40.78 -24.69 5.88
#